data_AF-A0A8T4PJM8-F1
#
_entry.id   AF-A0A8T4PJM8-F1
#
_cell.length_a   1.000
_cell.length_b   1.000
_cell.length_c   1.000
_cell.angle_alpha   90.00
_cell.angle_beta   90.00
_cell.angle_gamma   90.00
#
_symmetry.space_group_name_H-M   'P 1'
#
loop_
_entity.id
_entity.type
_entity.pdbx_description
1 polymer ?
#
loop_
_entity_poly.entity_id
_entity_poly.type
_entity_poly.pdbx_seq_one_letter_code
_entity_poly.pdbx_strand_id
1 'polypeptide(L)'
;MKPKGKRGQTLIYGLMAGLIAAFIVSFFSNAIAKKDFGEIGDSSLKLIDASKEAEKSLFYLDQSAKYSAYQTAYDLAQKGGFFKESECGDYFGFTLWQTLDENKKLKQCFPAQEEISGNFKSIFNANLNNYVQIFNQNSDAKIPLDNYNQIKLANKLDITGLANENIIIEIGKPGGQIIQSPSELQDSEGIFKSDLEVKDLDKVRLGYDLKKFIEEVSQKAGVDSATALALIGRESSFTHCCIQPDNNRPGTCRKSDVTSCGLRELYTSGSSYGITQINLKHCAWFNPDLCSENKKPSDLPLKSSSLGCFSGYYNSKDSSDGGWGQECRTFKEAGCAPGQSAKDMECNIKLGITFLKSLYNTYGNNDALYERTVKNYCTEPTQQKRYLDYKEWDRVKRAYNGFGCAGPGADTQYVEKINNEKSTYLT
;
A
#
# COMPACT_ATOMS: atom_id res chain seq x y z
N MET A 1 -37.93 -58.59 -44.66
CA MET A 1 -36.48 -58.36 -44.85
C MET A 1 -35.77 -58.49 -43.50
N LYS A 2 -34.89 -59.47 -43.31
CA LYS A 2 -34.07 -59.59 -42.08
C LYS A 2 -32.99 -58.51 -42.09
N PRO A 3 -32.86 -57.64 -41.06
CA PRO A 3 -31.80 -56.65 -41.02
C PRO A 3 -30.45 -57.34 -40.75
N LYS A 4 -29.67 -57.56 -41.81
CA LYS A 4 -28.24 -57.88 -41.72
C LYS A 4 -27.48 -56.58 -41.47
N GLY A 5 -26.70 -56.48 -40.38
CA GLY A 5 -25.71 -55.39 -40.27
C GLY A 5 -25.23 -54.96 -38.88
N LYS A 6 -25.83 -55.38 -37.76
CA LYS A 6 -25.47 -54.82 -36.44
C LYS A 6 -24.08 -55.20 -35.91
N ARG A 7 -23.45 -56.28 -36.41
CA ARG A 7 -22.13 -56.75 -35.94
C ARG A 7 -20.95 -55.91 -36.48
N GLY A 8 -21.10 -55.30 -37.67
CA GLY A 8 -20.06 -54.45 -38.25
C GLY A 8 -19.93 -53.10 -37.55
N GLN A 9 -21.05 -52.53 -37.11
CA GLN A 9 -21.07 -51.24 -36.39
C GLN A 9 -20.36 -51.31 -35.04
N THR A 10 -20.56 -52.40 -34.28
CA THR A 10 -19.87 -52.57 -32.99
C THR A 10 -18.35 -52.60 -33.13
N LEU A 11 -17.85 -53.17 -34.22
CA LEU A 11 -16.41 -53.28 -34.51
C LEU A 11 -15.81 -51.92 -34.88
N ILE A 12 -16.53 -51.11 -35.64
CA ILE A 12 -16.12 -49.74 -36.01
C ILE A 12 -16.11 -48.82 -34.78
N TYR A 13 -17.12 -48.90 -33.91
CA TYR A 13 -17.16 -48.08 -32.69
C TYR A 13 -16.04 -48.45 -31.71
N GLY A 14 -15.72 -49.75 -31.57
CA GLY A 14 -14.58 -50.18 -30.75
C GLY A 14 -13.24 -49.65 -31.26
N LEU A 15 -13.04 -49.65 -32.58
CA LEU A 15 -11.81 -49.18 -33.21
C LEU A 15 -11.65 -47.64 -33.08
N MET A 16 -12.75 -46.89 -33.24
CA MET A 16 -12.77 -45.43 -33.03
C MET A 16 -12.46 -45.07 -31.57
N ALA A 17 -13.06 -45.77 -30.60
CA ALA A 17 -12.78 -45.54 -29.19
C ALA A 17 -11.31 -45.82 -28.83
N GLY A 18 -10.73 -46.88 -29.41
CA GLY A 18 -9.31 -47.22 -29.25
C GLY A 18 -8.37 -46.15 -29.81
N LEU A 19 -8.67 -45.62 -31.00
CA LEU A 19 -7.88 -44.54 -31.61
C LEU A 19 -7.93 -43.24 -30.79
N ILE A 20 -9.12 -42.87 -30.28
CA ILE A 20 -9.29 -41.69 -29.44
C ILE A 20 -8.48 -41.85 -28.14
N ALA A 21 -8.55 -43.01 -27.49
CA ALA A 21 -7.78 -43.28 -26.28
C ALA A 21 -6.26 -43.21 -26.52
N ALA A 22 -5.77 -43.79 -27.63
CA ALA A 22 -4.36 -43.75 -28.00
C ALA A 22 -3.89 -42.31 -28.29
N PHE A 23 -4.71 -41.50 -28.96
CA PHE A 23 -4.42 -40.10 -29.22
C PHE A 23 -4.33 -39.29 -27.93
N ILE A 24 -5.28 -39.47 -27.00
CA ILE A 24 -5.26 -38.81 -25.69
C ILE A 24 -3.99 -39.15 -24.92
N VAL A 25 -3.63 -40.44 -24.83
CA VAL A 25 -2.42 -40.88 -24.12
C VAL A 25 -1.16 -40.29 -24.76
N SER A 26 -1.06 -40.31 -26.09
CA SER A 26 0.08 -39.74 -26.81
C SER A 26 0.18 -38.22 -26.62
N PHE A 27 -0.94 -37.51 -26.67
CA PHE A 27 -0.99 -36.06 -26.45
C PHE A 27 -0.53 -35.70 -25.04
N PHE A 28 -1.06 -36.37 -24.01
CA PHE A 28 -0.65 -36.12 -22.63
C PHE A 28 0.81 -36.52 -22.38
N SER A 29 1.28 -37.65 -22.92
CA SER A 29 2.69 -38.05 -22.78
C SER A 29 3.65 -37.02 -23.41
N ASN A 30 3.30 -36.47 -24.56
CA ASN A 30 4.14 -35.47 -25.24
C ASN A 30 4.01 -34.06 -24.65
N ALA A 31 2.83 -33.69 -24.14
CA ALA A 31 2.61 -32.40 -23.49
C ALA A 31 3.27 -32.33 -22.10
N ILE A 32 3.31 -33.45 -21.37
CA ILE A 32 3.97 -33.55 -20.06
C ILE A 32 5.49 -33.63 -20.24
N ALA A 33 5.99 -34.30 -21.27
CA ALA A 33 7.43 -34.44 -21.54
C ALA A 33 8.11 -33.17 -22.10
N LYS A 34 7.35 -32.14 -22.52
CA LYS A 34 7.90 -30.90 -23.10
C LYS A 34 7.97 -29.70 -22.13
N LYS A 35 7.95 -29.93 -20.81
CA LYS A 35 8.14 -28.86 -19.83
C LYS A 35 9.59 -28.52 -19.49
N ASP A 36 10.56 -29.21 -20.07
CA ASP A 36 11.96 -28.80 -20.02
C ASP A 36 12.30 -28.03 -21.30
N PHE A 37 12.02 -26.74 -21.30
CA PHE A 37 12.79 -25.82 -22.14
C PHE A 37 14.23 -25.91 -21.62
N GLY A 38 15.14 -26.50 -22.39
CA GLY A 38 16.55 -26.62 -22.02
C GLY A 38 17.21 -25.25 -21.81
N GLU A 39 18.42 -25.26 -21.21
CA GLU A 39 19.28 -24.14 -20.77
C GLU A 39 19.40 -22.91 -21.71
N ILE A 40 18.95 -23.00 -22.96
CA ILE A 40 18.88 -21.88 -23.91
C ILE A 40 17.62 -21.04 -23.60
N GLY A 41 17.77 -20.14 -22.63
CA GLY A 41 16.74 -19.19 -22.21
C GLY A 41 16.91 -18.74 -20.77
N ASP A 42 17.52 -19.57 -19.93
CA ASP A 42 17.73 -19.30 -18.51
C ASP A 42 18.63 -18.08 -18.27
N SER A 43 19.67 -17.90 -19.07
CA SER A 43 20.54 -16.71 -18.96
C SER A 43 19.79 -15.43 -19.30
N SER A 44 18.97 -15.45 -20.35
CA SER A 44 18.12 -14.31 -20.73
C SER A 44 17.08 -14.01 -19.66
N LEU A 45 16.46 -15.03 -19.08
CA LEU A 45 15.51 -14.86 -17.97
C LEU A 45 16.21 -14.30 -16.71
N LYS A 46 17.40 -14.79 -16.36
CA LYS A 46 18.18 -14.25 -15.24
C LYS A 46 18.57 -12.79 -15.44
N LEU A 47 18.90 -12.38 -16.67
CA LEU A 47 19.15 -10.97 -16.99
C LEU A 47 17.89 -10.12 -16.84
N ILE A 48 16.74 -10.62 -17.30
CA ILE A 48 15.45 -9.95 -17.12
C ILE A 48 15.12 -9.81 -15.62
N ASP A 49 15.32 -10.85 -14.83
CA ASP A 49 15.05 -10.82 -13.39
C ASP A 49 16.03 -9.92 -12.63
N ALA A 50 17.31 -9.92 -13.00
CA ALA A 50 18.29 -8.97 -12.48
C ALA A 50 17.91 -7.52 -12.81
N SER A 51 17.42 -7.26 -14.03
CA SER A 51 16.92 -5.94 -14.44
C SER A 51 15.72 -5.50 -13.60
N LYS A 52 14.77 -6.41 -13.34
CA LYS A 52 13.62 -6.12 -12.46
C LYS A 52 14.06 -5.80 -11.03
N GLU A 53 15.01 -6.58 -10.50
CA GLU A 53 15.52 -6.32 -9.14
C GLU A 53 16.31 -5.00 -9.09
N ALA A 54 17.00 -4.62 -10.18
CA ALA A 54 17.66 -3.32 -10.29
C ALA A 54 16.68 -2.15 -10.21
N GLU A 55 15.61 -2.20 -11.02
CA GLU A 55 14.56 -1.18 -11.01
C GLU A 55 13.89 -1.07 -9.64
N LYS A 56 13.58 -2.22 -9.02
CA LYS A 56 13.02 -2.28 -7.67
C LYS A 56 13.97 -1.68 -6.63
N SER A 57 15.27 -1.99 -6.72
CA SER A 57 16.29 -1.48 -5.80
C SER A 57 16.46 0.04 -5.93
N LEU A 58 16.55 0.55 -7.16
CA LEU A 58 16.64 1.99 -7.43
C LEU A 58 15.39 2.72 -6.95
N PHE A 59 14.20 2.18 -7.22
CA PHE A 59 12.96 2.77 -6.75
C PHE A 59 12.89 2.82 -5.21
N TYR A 60 13.22 1.72 -4.54
CA TYR A 60 13.25 1.66 -3.09
C TYR A 60 14.21 2.70 -2.51
N LEU A 61 15.39 2.82 -3.12
CA LEU A 61 16.42 3.76 -2.69
C LEU A 61 15.97 5.22 -2.86
N ASP A 62 15.32 5.56 -3.98
CA ASP A 62 14.75 6.89 -4.22
C ASP A 62 13.66 7.26 -3.18
N GLN A 63 12.74 6.34 -2.90
CA GLN A 63 11.71 6.59 -1.88
C GLN A 63 12.33 6.73 -0.48
N SER A 64 13.25 5.83 -0.14
CA SER A 64 13.95 5.86 1.15
C SER A 64 14.76 7.15 1.31
N ALA A 65 15.41 7.62 0.25
CA ALA A 65 16.11 8.88 0.22
C ALA A 65 15.15 10.07 0.44
N LYS A 66 13.98 10.08 -0.19
CA LYS A 66 12.95 11.11 0.04
C LYS A 66 12.54 11.21 1.51
N TYR A 67 12.18 10.08 2.13
CA TYR A 67 11.80 10.06 3.55
C TYR A 67 12.97 10.41 4.46
N SER A 68 14.17 9.91 4.16
CA SER A 68 15.40 10.23 4.91
C SER A 68 15.71 11.71 4.85
N ALA A 69 15.48 12.38 3.72
CA ALA A 69 15.63 13.82 3.60
C ALA A 69 14.64 14.60 4.48
N TYR A 70 13.36 14.21 4.51
CA TYR A 70 12.37 14.84 5.39
C TYR A 70 12.70 14.66 6.85
N GLN A 71 13.06 13.43 7.25
CA GLN A 71 13.47 13.13 8.62
C GLN A 71 14.73 13.91 8.98
N THR A 72 15.70 14.01 8.07
CA THR A 72 16.92 14.78 8.29
C THR A 72 16.64 16.25 8.50
N ALA A 73 15.76 16.86 7.70
CA ALA A 73 15.38 18.25 7.88
C ALA A 73 14.73 18.47 9.25
N TYR A 74 13.86 17.55 9.68
CA TYR A 74 13.25 17.58 11.00
C TYR A 74 14.29 17.43 12.13
N ASP A 75 15.14 16.40 12.07
CA ASP A 75 16.15 16.10 13.09
C ASP A 75 17.15 17.24 13.24
N LEU A 76 17.60 17.79 12.10
CA LEU A 76 18.52 18.91 12.07
C LEU A 76 17.87 20.17 12.65
N ALA A 77 16.58 20.41 12.38
CA ALA A 77 15.85 21.54 12.97
C ALA A 77 15.66 21.39 14.49
N GLN A 78 15.34 20.19 14.98
CA GLN A 78 15.24 19.91 16.42
C GLN A 78 16.57 20.16 17.15
N LYS A 79 17.69 19.90 16.48
CA LYS A 79 19.04 20.14 17.00
C LYS A 79 19.59 21.53 16.67
N GLY A 80 18.74 22.48 16.26
CA GLY A 80 19.18 23.85 15.95
C GLY A 80 20.22 23.95 14.83
N GLY A 81 20.23 23.04 13.86
CA GLY A 81 21.21 23.01 12.77
C GLY A 81 22.47 22.18 13.04
N PHE A 82 22.58 21.56 14.22
CA PHE A 82 23.75 20.79 14.60
C PHE A 82 23.58 19.28 14.36
N PHE A 83 24.66 18.63 13.91
CA PHE A 83 24.74 17.17 13.91
C PHE A 83 25.11 16.62 15.29
N LYS A 84 26.13 17.22 15.90
CA LYS A 84 26.61 16.96 17.26
C LYS A 84 25.96 17.91 18.25
N GLU A 85 26.26 17.78 19.54
CA GLU A 85 25.76 18.72 20.55
C GLU A 85 26.34 20.13 20.31
N SER A 86 25.52 21.16 20.55
CA SER A 86 25.94 22.56 20.47
C SER A 86 26.88 22.89 21.62
N GLU A 87 27.94 23.67 21.35
CA GLU A 87 28.81 24.22 22.40
C GLU A 87 28.07 25.18 23.35
N CYS A 88 26.92 25.70 22.93
CA CYS A 88 26.07 26.54 23.78
C CYS A 88 25.13 25.71 24.66
N GLY A 89 25.12 24.38 24.51
CA GLY A 89 24.27 23.45 25.24
C GLY A 89 22.80 23.53 24.85
N ASP A 90 21.97 22.88 25.66
CA ASP A 90 20.51 22.82 25.49
C ASP A 90 19.80 23.43 26.72
N TYR A 91 18.61 24.00 26.51
CA TYR A 91 17.74 24.52 27.57
C TYR A 91 16.30 24.10 27.33
N PHE A 92 15.72 23.35 28.29
CA PHE A 92 14.39 22.74 28.17
C PHE A 92 14.16 21.95 26.86
N GLY A 93 15.19 21.24 26.41
CA GLY A 93 15.13 20.44 25.18
C GLY A 93 15.31 21.25 23.88
N PHE A 94 15.58 22.55 23.96
CA PHE A 94 15.93 23.37 22.81
C PHE A 94 17.43 23.62 22.76
N THR A 95 18.03 23.40 21.60
CA THR A 95 19.44 23.72 21.37
C THR A 95 19.65 25.23 21.33
N LEU A 96 20.58 25.71 22.14
CA LEU A 96 20.89 27.13 22.23
C LEU A 96 21.87 27.55 21.13
N TRP A 97 21.61 28.72 20.54
CA TRP A 97 22.54 29.39 19.62
C TRP A 97 23.39 30.47 20.30
N GLN A 98 23.09 30.78 21.56
CA GLN A 98 23.81 31.79 22.32
C GLN A 98 23.88 31.37 23.79
N THR A 99 25.03 31.62 24.41
CA THR A 99 25.25 31.41 25.84
C THR A 99 26.19 32.47 26.40
N LEU A 100 26.34 32.55 27.71
CA LEU A 100 27.36 33.38 28.34
C LEU A 100 28.64 32.57 28.49
N ASP A 101 29.77 33.14 28.08
CA ASP A 101 31.09 32.56 28.36
C ASP A 101 31.50 32.74 29.83
N GLU A 102 32.66 32.19 30.21
CA GLU A 102 33.21 32.28 31.56
C GLU A 102 33.42 33.73 32.04
N ASN A 103 33.52 34.69 31.12
CA ASN A 103 33.68 36.12 31.38
C ASN A 103 32.35 36.90 31.33
N LYS A 104 31.21 36.20 31.30
CA LYS A 104 29.86 36.78 31.16
C LYS A 104 29.65 37.57 29.86
N LYS A 105 30.40 37.26 28.81
CA LYS A 105 30.17 37.81 27.47
C LYS A 105 29.28 36.87 26.67
N LEU A 106 28.46 37.43 25.79
CA LEU A 106 27.61 36.65 24.91
C LEU A 106 28.47 35.92 23.86
N LYS A 107 28.49 34.58 23.92
CA LYS A 107 29.06 33.68 22.91
C LYS A 107 27.98 33.21 21.97
N GLN A 108 28.28 33.18 20.67
CA GLN A 108 27.38 32.65 19.64
C GLN A 108 27.86 31.25 19.22
N CYS A 109 26.93 30.31 19.15
CA CYS A 109 27.13 28.94 18.67
C CYS A 109 25.98 28.59 17.72
N PHE A 110 25.80 29.33 16.63
CA PHE A 110 24.99 28.85 15.51
C PHE A 110 25.94 28.22 14.48
N PRO A 111 25.53 27.15 13.78
CA PRO A 111 26.40 26.46 12.84
C PRO A 111 26.63 27.33 11.61
N ALA A 112 27.86 27.30 11.06
CA ALA A 112 28.17 28.00 9.83
C ALA A 112 27.42 27.36 8.64
N GLN A 113 27.21 28.12 7.56
CA GLN A 113 26.47 27.63 6.39
C GLN A 113 27.13 26.40 5.76
N GLU A 114 28.47 26.36 5.75
CA GLU A 114 29.26 25.23 5.27
C GLU A 114 29.09 23.99 6.16
N GLU A 115 28.92 24.17 7.47
CA GLU A 115 28.71 23.10 8.44
C GLU A 115 27.31 22.50 8.35
N ILE A 116 26.29 23.32 8.08
CA ILE A 116 24.89 22.86 7.94
C ILE A 116 24.77 21.80 6.83
N SER A 117 25.46 22.00 5.70
CA SER A 117 25.46 21.03 4.60
C SER A 117 26.12 19.70 5.01
N GLY A 118 27.26 19.77 5.72
CA GLY A 118 27.93 18.58 6.25
C GLY A 118 27.11 17.85 7.32
N ASN A 119 26.41 18.61 8.18
CA ASN A 119 25.53 18.08 9.21
C ASN A 119 24.32 17.39 8.57
N PHE A 120 23.68 18.02 7.58
CA PHE A 120 22.59 17.43 6.80
C PHE A 120 23.05 16.11 6.18
N LYS A 121 24.19 16.10 5.50
CA LYS A 121 24.73 14.90 4.86
C LYS A 121 24.95 13.75 5.84
N SER A 122 25.46 14.05 7.03
CA SER A 122 25.76 13.03 8.05
C SER A 122 24.48 12.39 8.58
N ILE A 123 23.47 13.20 8.92
CA ILE A 123 22.17 12.72 9.39
C ILE A 123 21.42 11.99 8.26
N PHE A 124 21.49 12.50 7.03
CA PHE A 124 20.86 11.87 5.87
C PHE A 124 21.36 10.46 5.63
N ASN A 125 22.67 10.24 5.61
CA ASN A 125 23.22 8.90 5.45
C ASN A 125 22.82 7.98 6.60
N ALA A 126 22.83 8.48 7.85
CA ALA A 126 22.38 7.70 9.00
C ALA A 126 20.90 7.27 8.86
N ASN A 127 20.03 8.19 8.47
CA ASN A 127 18.61 7.91 8.24
C ASN A 127 18.40 6.95 7.06
N LEU A 128 19.11 7.14 5.95
CA LEU A 128 19.01 6.28 4.77
C LEU A 128 19.54 4.87 5.03
N ASN A 129 20.63 4.74 5.76
CA ASN A 129 21.24 3.45 6.09
C ASN A 129 20.27 2.53 6.85
N ASN A 130 19.35 3.07 7.66
CA ASN A 130 18.32 2.28 8.33
C ASN A 130 17.41 1.56 7.32
N TYR A 131 17.00 2.25 6.26
CA TYR A 131 16.20 1.65 5.19
C TYR A 131 17.04 0.65 4.37
N VAL A 132 18.27 1.03 4.01
CA VAL A 132 19.17 0.18 3.21
C VAL A 132 19.49 -1.13 3.93
N GLN A 133 19.70 -1.11 5.25
CA GLN A 133 19.94 -2.33 6.03
C GLN A 133 18.75 -3.29 5.97
N ILE A 134 17.53 -2.78 6.11
CA ILE A 134 16.31 -3.60 6.01
C ILE A 134 16.15 -4.17 4.60
N PHE A 135 16.42 -3.37 3.58
CA PHE A 135 16.37 -3.83 2.19
C PHE A 135 17.39 -4.94 1.91
N ASN A 136 18.65 -4.72 2.28
CA ASN A 136 19.74 -5.68 2.06
C ASN A 136 19.54 -7.02 2.78
N GLN A 137 18.75 -7.05 3.87
CA GLN A 137 18.38 -8.29 4.57
C GLN A 137 17.33 -9.11 3.82
N ASN A 138 16.52 -8.48 2.97
CA ASN A 138 15.33 -9.08 2.34
C ASN A 138 15.41 -9.09 0.80
N SER A 139 16.53 -8.68 0.22
CA SER A 139 16.76 -8.61 -1.22
C SER A 139 18.09 -9.26 -1.62
N ASP A 140 18.11 -9.80 -2.84
CA ASP A 140 19.30 -10.30 -3.52
C ASP A 140 20.22 -9.16 -3.99
N ALA A 141 19.67 -7.96 -4.18
CA ALA A 141 20.46 -6.77 -4.45
C ALA A 141 21.11 -6.24 -3.17
N LYS A 142 22.38 -5.82 -3.28
CA LYS A 142 23.15 -5.23 -2.20
C LYS A 142 23.44 -3.76 -2.52
N ILE A 143 22.82 -2.88 -1.75
CA ILE A 143 23.04 -1.44 -1.80
C ILE A 143 24.12 -1.09 -0.77
N PRO A 144 25.21 -0.40 -1.16
CA PRO A 144 26.24 0.04 -0.23
C PRO A 144 25.69 1.02 0.83
N LEU A 145 26.15 0.87 2.07
CA LEU A 145 25.89 1.84 3.14
C LEU A 145 26.82 3.05 2.99
N ASP A 146 26.43 4.20 3.54
CA ASP A 146 27.22 5.45 3.50
C ASP A 146 27.63 5.89 2.09
N ASN A 147 26.76 5.60 1.11
CA ASN A 147 27.09 5.70 -0.30
C ASN A 147 26.88 7.10 -0.88
N TYR A 148 26.31 8.06 -0.13
CA TYR A 148 25.95 9.37 -0.66
C TYR A 148 26.82 10.46 -0.07
N ASN A 149 27.99 10.65 -0.67
CA ASN A 149 28.96 11.63 -0.20
C ASN A 149 28.79 13.03 -0.80
N GLN A 150 28.11 13.13 -1.94
CA GLN A 150 27.85 14.40 -2.60
C GLN A 150 26.35 14.67 -2.56
N ILE A 151 25.91 15.43 -1.56
CA ILE A 151 24.54 15.94 -1.48
C ILE A 151 24.58 17.40 -1.89
N LYS A 152 23.88 17.72 -2.97
CA LYS A 152 23.69 19.10 -3.44
C LYS A 152 22.30 19.55 -3.04
N LEU A 153 22.25 20.66 -2.31
CA LEU A 153 21.02 21.39 -2.02
C LEU A 153 20.88 22.50 -3.07
N ALA A 154 20.00 22.31 -4.05
CA ALA A 154 19.70 23.30 -5.07
C ALA A 154 18.35 23.98 -4.76
N ASN A 155 18.25 25.30 -5.03
CA ASN A 155 17.01 26.08 -4.90
C ASN A 155 16.27 25.97 -3.55
N LYS A 156 16.97 25.56 -2.46
CA LYS A 156 16.44 25.29 -1.11
C LYS A 156 15.45 24.12 -0.99
N LEU A 157 14.97 23.55 -2.09
CA LEU A 157 13.94 22.50 -2.10
C LEU A 157 14.38 21.24 -2.85
N ASP A 158 15.41 21.34 -3.68
CA ASP A 158 15.92 20.22 -4.46
C ASP A 158 17.14 19.62 -3.76
N ILE A 159 17.10 18.30 -3.54
CA ILE A 159 18.20 17.56 -2.94
C ILE A 159 18.64 16.51 -3.95
N THR A 160 19.88 16.61 -4.41
CA THR A 160 20.48 15.64 -5.34
C THR A 160 21.62 14.92 -4.62
N GLY A 161 21.48 13.61 -4.45
CA GLY A 161 22.55 12.74 -3.95
C GLY A 161 23.19 11.98 -5.09
N LEU A 162 24.53 12.01 -5.19
CA LEU A 162 25.27 11.11 -6.07
C LEU A 162 25.86 9.96 -5.25
N ALA A 163 25.58 8.74 -5.69
CA ALA A 163 26.17 7.53 -5.14
C ALA A 163 27.67 7.44 -5.52
N ASN A 164 28.50 6.94 -4.61
CA ASN A 164 29.93 6.72 -4.89
C ASN A 164 30.21 5.33 -5.45
N GLU A 165 29.36 4.37 -5.09
CA GLU A 165 29.47 2.96 -5.42
C GLU A 165 28.17 2.47 -6.08
N ASN A 166 28.32 1.53 -7.01
CA ASN A 166 27.19 0.94 -7.72
C ASN A 166 26.45 -0.07 -6.84
N ILE A 167 25.15 -0.24 -7.09
CA ILE A 167 24.37 -1.35 -6.54
C ILE A 167 24.85 -2.65 -7.17
N ILE A 168 25.02 -3.69 -6.37
CA ILE A 168 25.45 -5.02 -6.83
C ILE A 168 24.24 -5.95 -6.87
N ILE A 169 24.04 -6.63 -8.00
CA ILE A 169 22.98 -7.64 -8.18
C ILE A 169 23.64 -8.90 -8.71
N GLU A 170 23.57 -9.98 -7.94
CA GLU A 170 24.14 -11.25 -8.34
C GLU A 170 23.24 -11.93 -9.37
N ILE A 171 23.82 -12.31 -10.51
CA ILE A 171 23.12 -13.04 -11.57
C ILE A 171 23.49 -14.51 -11.48
N GLY A 172 22.60 -15.31 -10.89
CA GLY A 172 22.81 -16.76 -10.70
C GLY A 172 23.47 -17.12 -9.36
N LYS A 173 23.83 -18.40 -9.18
CA LYS A 173 24.46 -18.89 -7.94
C LYS A 173 25.97 -18.64 -7.94
N PRO A 174 26.56 -18.21 -6.81
CA PRO A 174 28.01 -18.17 -6.65
C PRO A 174 28.61 -19.57 -6.90
N GLY A 175 29.51 -19.68 -7.88
CA GLY A 175 30.17 -20.96 -8.24
C GLY A 175 29.46 -21.82 -9.29
N GLY A 176 28.43 -21.32 -9.96
CA GLY A 176 27.88 -21.98 -11.15
C GLY A 176 28.91 -22.04 -12.28
N GLN A 177 29.07 -23.21 -12.92
CA GLN A 177 29.96 -23.36 -14.07
C GLN A 177 29.58 -22.35 -15.16
N ILE A 178 30.54 -21.52 -15.56
CA ILE A 178 30.43 -20.69 -16.75
C ILE A 178 30.43 -21.65 -17.93
N ILE A 179 29.26 -21.91 -18.52
CA ILE A 179 29.19 -22.52 -19.84
C ILE A 179 29.72 -21.46 -20.80
N GLN A 180 30.99 -21.58 -21.17
CA GLN A 180 31.56 -20.80 -22.26
C GLN A 180 30.81 -21.19 -23.54
N SER A 181 29.99 -20.27 -24.05
CA SER A 181 29.43 -20.34 -25.40
C SER A 181 30.06 -19.22 -26.23
N PRO A 182 30.29 -19.44 -27.53
CA PRO A 182 31.36 -18.80 -28.27
C PRO A 182 31.11 -17.32 -28.54
N SER A 183 32.24 -16.63 -28.63
CA SER A 183 32.48 -15.28 -29.14
C SER A 183 31.46 -14.74 -30.15
N GLU A 184 31.22 -13.43 -30.00
CA GLU A 184 30.56 -12.48 -30.91
C GLU A 184 29.05 -12.35 -30.77
N LEU A 185 28.64 -11.29 -30.06
CA LEU A 185 27.58 -10.40 -30.53
C LEU A 185 28.00 -8.97 -30.20
N GLN A 186 28.43 -8.29 -31.26
CA GLN A 186 28.67 -6.85 -31.32
C GLN A 186 27.37 -6.06 -31.11
N ASP A 187 27.56 -4.85 -30.60
CA ASP A 187 26.63 -3.73 -30.50
C ASP A 187 25.38 -3.80 -31.38
N SER A 188 24.21 -3.68 -30.74
CA SER A 188 23.04 -3.10 -31.38
C SER A 188 22.30 -2.19 -30.41
N GLU A 189 22.57 -0.90 -30.51
CA GLU A 189 21.58 0.12 -30.18
C GLU A 189 20.33 -0.13 -31.05
N GLY A 190 19.20 -0.43 -30.41
CA GLY A 190 18.01 -0.89 -31.11
C GLY A 190 16.75 -0.70 -30.29
N ILE A 191 16.17 0.49 -30.42
CA ILE A 191 14.76 0.85 -30.29
C ILE A 191 13.83 -0.31 -29.89
N PHE A 192 13.30 -0.28 -28.66
CA PHE A 192 12.06 -0.96 -28.30
C PHE A 192 11.01 0.09 -27.88
N LYS A 193 10.19 0.50 -28.87
CA LYS A 193 8.79 0.79 -28.61
C LYS A 193 8.08 -0.56 -28.59
N SER A 194 7.47 -0.90 -27.46
CA SER A 194 6.45 -1.94 -27.43
C SER A 194 5.20 -1.40 -26.78
N ASP A 195 4.16 -1.30 -27.60
CA ASP A 195 2.78 -1.18 -27.17
C ASP A 195 2.46 -2.29 -26.17
N LEU A 196 2.36 -1.93 -24.88
CA LEU A 196 1.84 -2.79 -23.83
C LEU A 196 0.35 -2.48 -23.70
N GLU A 197 -0.46 -3.31 -24.37
CA GLU A 197 -1.90 -3.30 -24.21
C GLU A 197 -2.28 -3.61 -22.76
N VAL A 198 -3.33 -2.90 -22.34
CA VAL A 198 -3.91 -2.80 -21.00
C VAL A 198 -4.50 -4.14 -20.53
N LYS A 199 -3.67 -5.09 -20.07
CA LYS A 199 -4.14 -6.27 -19.31
C LYS A 199 -3.23 -6.74 -18.17
N ASP A 200 -1.97 -6.31 -18.10
CA ASP A 200 -0.99 -6.82 -17.12
C ASP A 200 -0.48 -5.79 -16.10
N LEU A 201 -1.28 -4.74 -15.83
CA LEU A 201 -0.90 -3.69 -14.86
C LEU A 201 -0.89 -4.13 -13.38
N ASP A 202 -1.30 -5.36 -13.06
CA ASP A 202 -1.41 -5.86 -11.68
C ASP A 202 -0.19 -6.65 -11.19
N LYS A 203 0.82 -6.94 -12.03
CA LYS A 203 1.91 -7.87 -11.66
C LYS A 203 3.31 -7.29 -11.58
N VAL A 204 3.54 -6.05 -11.98
CA VAL A 204 4.90 -5.47 -11.94
C VAL A 204 4.82 -4.00 -11.56
N ARG A 205 4.68 -3.71 -10.26
CA ARG A 205 5.13 -2.43 -9.70
C ARG A 205 5.23 -2.49 -8.19
N LEU A 206 6.48 -2.30 -7.72
CA LEU A 206 6.95 -2.40 -6.33
C LEU A 206 7.07 -3.85 -5.86
N GLY A 207 8.17 -4.19 -5.19
CA GLY A 207 8.31 -5.45 -4.44
C GLY A 207 7.36 -5.57 -3.24
N TYR A 208 6.21 -4.90 -3.30
CA TYR A 208 5.10 -4.97 -2.38
C TYR A 208 3.99 -5.71 -3.10
N ASP A 209 3.85 -7.00 -2.82
CA ASP A 209 2.70 -7.78 -3.29
C ASP A 209 1.47 -7.33 -2.50
N LEU A 210 0.86 -6.24 -2.99
CA LEU A 210 -0.31 -5.62 -2.39
C LEU A 210 -1.46 -6.62 -2.23
N LYS A 211 -1.61 -7.52 -3.21
CA LYS A 211 -2.59 -8.60 -3.15
C LYS A 211 -2.30 -9.52 -1.97
N LYS A 212 -1.08 -10.05 -1.87
CA LYS A 212 -0.66 -10.90 -0.75
C LYS A 212 -0.80 -10.22 0.60
N PHE A 213 -0.43 -8.93 0.70
CA PHE A 213 -0.60 -8.18 1.94
C PHE A 213 -2.08 -8.04 2.33
N ILE A 214 -2.97 -7.71 1.38
CA ILE A 214 -4.41 -7.65 1.63
C ILE A 214 -4.92 -9.03 2.07
N GLU A 215 -4.45 -10.10 1.45
CA GLU A 215 -4.81 -11.48 1.82
C GLU A 215 -4.40 -11.81 3.26
N GLU A 216 -3.15 -11.52 3.64
CA GLU A 216 -2.62 -11.75 4.99
C GLU A 216 -3.39 -10.94 6.06
N VAL A 217 -3.64 -9.66 5.81
CA VAL A 217 -4.39 -8.80 6.74
C VAL A 217 -5.84 -9.27 6.85
N SER A 218 -6.47 -9.68 5.74
CA SER A 218 -7.83 -10.21 5.73
C SER A 218 -7.95 -11.49 6.52
N GLN A 219 -7.04 -12.46 6.29
CA GLN A 219 -7.00 -13.72 7.02
C GLN A 219 -6.84 -13.47 8.53
N LYS A 220 -5.92 -12.58 8.92
CA LYS A 220 -5.70 -12.23 10.33
C LYS A 220 -6.93 -11.58 10.97
N ALA A 221 -7.68 -10.77 10.23
CA ALA A 221 -8.92 -10.14 10.71
C ALA A 221 -10.14 -11.08 10.66
N GLY A 222 -10.01 -12.29 10.10
CA GLY A 222 -11.14 -13.19 9.87
C GLY A 222 -12.15 -12.59 8.88
N VAL A 223 -11.63 -11.97 7.82
CA VAL A 223 -12.35 -11.42 6.66
C VAL A 223 -11.94 -12.25 5.44
N ASP A 224 -12.91 -12.59 4.60
CA ASP A 224 -12.63 -13.30 3.35
C ASP A 224 -11.79 -12.43 2.40
N SER A 225 -10.59 -12.89 2.02
CA SER A 225 -9.62 -12.10 1.27
C SER A 225 -10.14 -11.66 -0.10
N ALA A 226 -10.92 -12.51 -0.78
CA ALA A 226 -11.51 -12.16 -2.07
C ALA A 226 -12.57 -11.05 -1.94
N THR A 227 -13.35 -11.04 -0.86
CA THR A 227 -14.24 -9.92 -0.51
C THR A 227 -13.47 -8.63 -0.28
N ALA A 228 -12.37 -8.68 0.47
CA ALA A 228 -11.55 -7.52 0.76
C ALA A 228 -10.88 -6.96 -0.52
N LEU A 229 -10.31 -7.83 -1.36
CA LEU A 229 -9.71 -7.44 -2.64
C LEU A 229 -10.73 -6.79 -3.58
N ALA A 230 -11.90 -7.41 -3.75
CA ALA A 230 -12.96 -6.87 -4.59
C ALA A 230 -13.46 -5.52 -4.08
N LEU A 231 -13.64 -5.37 -2.77
CA LEU A 231 -14.03 -4.09 -2.19
C LEU A 231 -12.96 -3.01 -2.40
N ILE A 232 -11.69 -3.30 -2.13
CA ILE A 232 -10.60 -2.32 -2.30
C ILE A 232 -10.44 -1.93 -3.78
N GLY A 233 -10.57 -2.90 -4.69
CA GLY A 233 -10.60 -2.65 -6.13
C GLY A 233 -11.77 -1.75 -6.53
N ARG A 234 -12.94 -1.96 -5.94
CA ARG A 234 -14.14 -1.14 -6.16
C ARG A 234 -13.98 0.29 -5.65
N GLU A 235 -13.40 0.45 -4.47
CA GLU A 235 -13.29 1.74 -3.78
C GLU A 235 -12.30 2.68 -4.46
N SER A 236 -11.16 2.16 -4.92
CA SER A 236 -10.08 3.01 -5.41
C SER A 236 -9.36 2.50 -6.65
N SER A 237 -9.74 1.33 -7.19
CA SER A 237 -8.94 0.61 -8.19
C SER A 237 -7.49 0.44 -7.70
N PHE A 238 -7.35 0.10 -6.41
CA PHE A 238 -6.08 -0.03 -5.70
C PHE A 238 -5.23 1.26 -5.76
N THR A 239 -5.87 2.43 -5.77
CA THR A 239 -5.18 3.73 -5.80
C THR A 239 -5.11 4.32 -4.40
N HIS A 240 -3.91 4.35 -3.84
CA HIS A 240 -3.69 4.99 -2.54
C HIS A 240 -3.33 6.47 -2.69
N CYS A 241 -2.39 6.77 -3.59
CA CYS A 241 -1.85 8.11 -3.81
C CYS A 241 -1.99 8.54 -5.28
N CYS A 242 -2.02 9.86 -5.48
CA CYS A 242 -2.09 10.50 -6.77
C CYS A 242 -0.77 11.21 -7.10
N ILE A 243 -0.34 11.12 -8.36
CA ILE A 243 0.89 11.78 -8.86
C ILE A 243 0.76 13.31 -8.75
N GLN A 244 -0.45 13.84 -8.90
CA GLN A 244 -0.73 15.27 -8.86
C GLN A 244 -1.41 15.64 -7.53
N PRO A 245 -0.78 16.44 -6.67
CA PRO A 245 -1.27 16.76 -5.32
C PRO A 245 -2.59 17.56 -5.30
N ASP A 246 -3.02 18.16 -6.41
CA ASP A 246 -4.25 18.95 -6.43
C ASP A 246 -5.38 18.29 -7.24
N ASN A 247 -5.13 17.10 -7.77
CA ASN A 247 -6.08 16.31 -8.58
C ASN A 247 -6.38 14.96 -7.94
N ASN A 248 -6.49 14.92 -6.62
CA ASN A 248 -6.64 13.70 -5.84
C ASN A 248 -8.08 13.17 -5.74
N ARG A 249 -8.91 13.42 -6.75
CA ARG A 249 -10.35 13.09 -6.78
C ARG A 249 -10.67 11.97 -7.76
N PRO A 250 -11.83 11.30 -7.65
CA PRO A 250 -12.26 10.30 -8.62
C PRO A 250 -12.30 10.90 -10.03
N GLY A 251 -11.68 10.22 -10.99
CA GLY A 251 -11.62 10.64 -12.40
C GLY A 251 -10.48 11.59 -12.78
N THR A 252 -9.85 12.28 -11.82
CA THR A 252 -8.69 13.15 -12.09
C THR A 252 -7.39 12.63 -11.48
N CYS A 253 -7.48 11.70 -10.54
CA CYS A 253 -6.31 11.07 -9.94
C CYS A 253 -5.60 10.14 -10.91
N ARG A 254 -4.31 10.43 -11.17
CA ARG A 254 -3.39 9.48 -11.78
C ARG A 254 -2.67 8.74 -10.66
N LYS A 255 -2.82 7.42 -10.61
CA LYS A 255 -2.23 6.54 -9.59
C LYS A 255 -0.72 6.75 -9.52
N SER A 256 -0.23 6.99 -8.31
CA SER A 256 1.20 7.02 -7.97
C SER A 256 1.62 5.69 -7.36
N ASP A 257 2.90 5.35 -7.50
CA ASP A 257 3.51 4.16 -6.88
C ASP A 257 3.96 4.41 -5.43
N VAL A 258 3.68 5.59 -4.86
CA VAL A 258 4.03 5.88 -3.46
C VAL A 258 3.08 5.16 -2.50
N THR A 259 3.65 4.53 -1.47
CA THR A 259 2.92 3.76 -0.45
C THR A 259 2.50 4.61 0.75
N SER A 260 2.95 5.85 0.85
CA SER A 260 2.46 6.85 1.80
C SER A 260 2.34 8.19 1.08
N CYS A 261 1.26 8.92 1.36
CA CYS A 261 0.96 10.17 0.65
C CYS A 261 0.99 11.38 1.58
N GLY A 262 1.44 12.52 1.07
CA GLY A 262 1.08 13.81 1.66
C GLY A 262 -0.44 14.02 1.64
N LEU A 263 -0.97 14.89 2.51
CA LEU A 263 -2.42 15.18 2.56
C LEU A 263 -3.00 15.65 1.22
N ARG A 264 -2.18 16.32 0.41
CA ARG A 264 -2.57 16.79 -0.92
C ARG A 264 -2.60 15.63 -1.93
N GLU A 265 -1.70 14.67 -1.81
CA GLU A 265 -1.55 13.55 -2.76
C GLU A 265 -2.45 12.35 -2.45
N LEU A 266 -2.99 12.25 -1.23
CA LEU A 266 -3.82 11.13 -0.81
C LEU A 266 -5.10 11.03 -1.65
N TYR A 267 -5.42 9.85 -2.19
CA TYR A 267 -6.63 9.65 -3.00
C TYR A 267 -7.89 9.86 -2.14
N THR A 268 -8.78 10.76 -2.55
CA THR A 268 -9.97 11.12 -1.78
C THR A 268 -11.22 11.23 -2.62
N SER A 269 -12.34 10.76 -2.07
CA SER A 269 -13.68 11.01 -2.59
C SER A 269 -14.53 11.64 -1.48
N GLY A 270 -14.71 12.96 -1.53
CA GLY A 270 -15.46 13.69 -0.50
C GLY A 270 -14.78 13.64 0.87
N SER A 271 -15.25 12.78 1.77
CA SER A 271 -14.70 12.56 3.12
C SER A 271 -14.09 11.17 3.31
N SER A 272 -13.93 10.43 2.23
CA SER A 272 -13.30 9.11 2.16
C SER A 272 -11.85 9.21 1.70
N TYR A 273 -10.96 8.39 2.27
CA TYR A 273 -9.52 8.53 2.11
C TYR A 273 -8.78 7.22 1.81
N GLY A 274 -7.78 7.32 0.93
CA GLY A 274 -6.81 6.28 0.63
C GLY A 274 -7.39 5.08 -0.13
N ILE A 275 -6.61 4.01 -0.17
CA ILE A 275 -6.93 2.84 -0.99
C ILE A 275 -8.24 2.14 -0.60
N THR A 276 -8.65 2.22 0.66
CA THR A 276 -9.91 1.64 1.14
C THR A 276 -11.08 2.63 1.11
N GLN A 277 -10.84 3.90 0.81
CA GLN A 277 -11.85 4.97 0.88
C GLN A 277 -12.61 5.02 2.23
N ILE A 278 -11.93 4.71 3.33
CA ILE A 278 -12.55 4.80 4.66
C ILE A 278 -12.96 6.24 4.95
N ASN A 279 -14.20 6.43 5.40
CA ASN A 279 -14.70 7.75 5.76
C ASN A 279 -14.22 8.13 7.16
N LEU A 280 -13.26 9.05 7.22
CA LEU A 280 -12.68 9.49 8.49
C LEU A 280 -13.67 10.32 9.32
N LYS A 281 -14.79 10.81 8.77
CA LYS A 281 -15.86 11.41 9.58
C LYS A 281 -16.59 10.40 10.46
N HIS A 282 -16.61 9.13 10.07
CA HIS A 282 -17.12 8.05 10.93
C HIS A 282 -16.10 7.60 11.98
N CYS A 283 -14.87 8.12 11.89
CA CYS A 283 -13.75 7.80 12.77
C CYS A 283 -13.20 9.06 13.49
N ALA A 284 -13.98 10.15 13.49
CA ALA A 284 -13.49 11.52 13.54
C ALA A 284 -12.90 11.94 14.89
N TRP A 285 -11.56 11.99 15.01
CA TRP A 285 -10.73 13.11 15.51
C TRP A 285 -9.25 12.87 15.12
N PHE A 286 -8.92 13.04 13.85
CA PHE A 286 -7.57 12.80 13.32
C PHE A 286 -6.70 14.04 13.40
N ASN A 287 -5.93 14.19 14.49
CA ASN A 287 -4.72 14.99 14.48
C ASN A 287 -3.52 14.08 14.84
N PRO A 288 -2.57 13.84 13.91
CA PRO A 288 -1.40 13.01 14.18
C PRO A 288 -0.52 13.53 15.34
N ASP A 289 -0.63 14.81 15.71
CA ASP A 289 0.14 15.39 16.84
C ASP A 289 -0.44 15.05 18.22
N LEU A 290 -1.68 14.55 18.29
CA LEU A 290 -2.40 14.27 19.55
C LEU A 290 -2.21 12.84 20.07
N CYS A 291 -1.56 11.96 19.32
CA CYS A 291 -1.17 10.61 19.78
C CYS A 291 0.20 10.61 20.49
N SER A 292 0.61 11.74 21.08
CA SER A 292 1.73 11.80 22.03
C SER A 292 1.16 11.89 23.45
N GLU A 293 1.63 11.01 24.33
CA GLU A 293 0.93 10.58 25.56
C GLU A 293 0.62 11.65 26.64
N ASN A 294 0.79 12.98 26.45
CA ASN A 294 0.85 13.91 27.60
C ASN A 294 0.34 15.36 27.45
N LYS A 295 -0.60 15.74 26.56
CA LYS A 295 -1.09 17.15 26.51
C LYS A 295 -2.53 17.35 27.00
N LYS A 296 -2.74 18.43 27.78
CA LYS A 296 -4.04 18.80 28.38
C LYS A 296 -4.86 19.75 27.49
N PRO A 297 -6.21 19.75 27.58
CA PRO A 297 -7.11 20.54 26.72
C PRO A 297 -6.98 22.06 26.80
N SER A 298 -6.38 22.61 27.85
CA SER A 298 -6.17 24.07 28.03
C SER A 298 -5.21 24.68 27.02
N ASP A 299 -4.46 23.85 26.31
CA ASP A 299 -3.31 24.27 25.51
C ASP A 299 -3.63 24.34 24.00
N LEU A 300 -4.90 24.11 23.61
CA LEU A 300 -5.34 24.09 22.21
C LEU A 300 -6.14 25.35 21.85
N PRO A 301 -5.70 26.15 20.86
CA PRO A 301 -6.55 27.18 20.28
C PRO A 301 -7.42 26.52 19.21
N LEU A 302 -8.75 26.61 19.32
CA LEU A 302 -9.62 27.04 18.22
C LEU A 302 -11.11 27.02 18.62
N LYS A 303 -11.72 28.18 18.41
CA LYS A 303 -13.16 28.43 18.38
C LYS A 303 -13.74 27.98 17.03
N SER A 304 -14.87 27.27 17.00
CA SER A 304 -16.08 27.63 16.21
C SER A 304 -17.11 26.48 16.09
N SER A 305 -18.12 26.52 16.96
CA SER A 305 -19.58 26.53 16.69
C SER A 305 -20.25 25.82 15.48
N SER A 306 -19.73 24.73 14.87
CA SER A 306 -20.50 24.08 13.76
C SER A 306 -20.34 22.54 13.61
N LEU A 307 -20.21 21.81 14.72
CA LEU A 307 -20.23 20.34 14.71
C LEU A 307 -21.60 19.78 15.13
N GLY A 308 -22.41 19.42 14.12
CA GLY A 308 -23.55 18.53 14.30
C GLY A 308 -23.08 17.08 14.29
N CYS A 309 -23.10 16.43 15.46
CA CYS A 309 -22.76 15.01 15.64
C CYS A 309 -23.85 14.09 15.06
N PHE A 310 -23.47 13.10 14.25
CA PHE A 310 -24.35 11.96 13.97
C PHE A 310 -24.04 10.83 14.95
N SER A 311 -25.02 10.54 15.79
CA SER A 311 -25.05 9.44 16.74
C SER A 311 -25.25 8.10 16.01
N GLY A 312 -24.26 7.21 16.09
CA GLY A 312 -24.44 5.77 15.96
C GLY A 312 -24.31 5.15 17.35
N TYR A 313 -25.42 4.70 17.92
CA TYR A 313 -25.58 4.13 19.25
C TYR A 313 -24.43 3.19 19.71
N TYR A 314 -23.62 3.67 20.66
CA TYR A 314 -23.21 2.86 21.81
C TYR A 314 -23.72 3.58 23.06
N ASN A 315 -24.48 2.87 23.88
CA ASN A 315 -25.11 3.38 25.08
C ASN A 315 -24.05 3.45 26.20
N SER A 316 -23.25 4.52 26.27
CA SER A 316 -22.33 4.73 27.41
C SER A 316 -23.08 5.35 28.59
N LYS A 317 -23.85 4.52 29.30
CA LYS A 317 -24.12 4.78 30.72
C LYS A 317 -23.05 4.20 31.65
N ASP A 318 -22.06 3.48 31.13
CA ASP A 318 -20.98 2.85 31.91
C ASP A 318 -19.57 3.19 31.42
N SER A 319 -19.27 4.46 31.16
CA SER A 319 -17.86 4.85 31.11
C SER A 319 -17.66 6.23 31.72
N SER A 320 -17.26 6.20 32.99
CA SER A 320 -16.58 7.27 33.72
C SER A 320 -15.26 7.72 33.07
N ASP A 321 -14.89 7.17 31.91
CA ASP A 321 -13.63 7.43 31.23
C ASP A 321 -13.87 8.31 30.01
N GLY A 322 -13.63 9.61 30.17
CA GLY A 322 -13.83 10.64 29.15
C GLY A 322 -13.06 10.38 27.85
N GLY A 323 -13.81 10.16 26.77
CA GLY A 323 -13.74 10.98 25.55
C GLY A 323 -12.59 10.83 24.54
N TRP A 324 -11.46 10.18 24.85
CA TRP A 324 -10.33 10.10 23.90
C TRP A 324 -9.81 8.67 23.65
N GLY A 325 -10.33 7.67 24.37
CA GLY A 325 -9.81 6.30 24.33
C GLY A 325 -10.26 5.45 23.14
N GLN A 326 -11.29 5.84 22.37
CA GLN A 326 -11.88 4.94 21.36
C GLN A 326 -11.16 4.97 20.00
N GLU A 327 -10.50 6.08 19.66
CA GLU A 327 -9.85 6.27 18.35
C GLU A 327 -8.42 5.68 18.29
N CYS A 328 -7.63 5.87 19.34
CA CYS A 328 -6.33 5.20 19.49
C CYS A 328 -6.47 3.67 19.60
N ARG A 329 -7.61 3.19 20.11
CA ARG A 329 -7.95 1.76 20.14
C ARG A 329 -8.06 1.19 18.72
N THR A 330 -8.74 1.86 17.80
CA THR A 330 -8.95 1.37 16.42
C THR A 330 -7.66 1.20 15.62
N PHE A 331 -6.68 2.10 15.73
CA PHE A 331 -5.39 1.96 15.02
C PHE A 331 -4.52 0.84 15.59
N LYS A 332 -4.50 0.73 16.92
CA LYS A 332 -3.80 -0.33 17.62
C LYS A 332 -4.44 -1.69 17.35
N GLU A 333 -5.77 -1.75 17.34
CA GLU A 333 -6.57 -2.94 16.98
C GLU A 333 -6.36 -3.33 15.52
N ALA A 334 -6.26 -2.35 14.61
CA ALA A 334 -5.91 -2.59 13.22
C ALA A 334 -4.44 -3.04 13.04
N GLY A 335 -3.59 -2.86 14.04
CA GLY A 335 -2.17 -3.25 13.99
C GLY A 335 -1.33 -2.33 13.12
N CYS A 336 -1.64 -1.02 13.10
CA CYS A 336 -0.76 -0.01 12.53
C CYS A 336 0.51 0.15 13.39
N ALA A 337 1.66 0.39 12.77
CA ALA A 337 2.90 0.65 13.49
C ALA A 337 2.89 2.04 14.16
N PRO A 338 3.67 2.26 15.23
CA PRO A 338 3.79 3.57 15.84
C PRO A 338 4.17 4.65 14.80
N GLY A 339 3.48 5.78 14.83
CA GLY A 339 3.68 6.89 13.89
C GLY A 339 2.98 6.75 12.54
N GLN A 340 2.41 5.58 12.21
CA GLN A 340 1.59 5.42 11.01
C GLN A 340 0.20 6.06 11.18
N SER A 341 -0.38 6.44 10.05
CA SER A 341 -1.70 7.06 9.94
C SER A 341 -2.47 6.49 8.74
N ALA A 342 -3.72 6.94 8.54
CA ALA A 342 -4.49 6.58 7.34
C ALA A 342 -3.87 7.08 6.01
N LYS A 343 -2.79 7.89 6.07
CA LYS A 343 -1.99 8.32 4.92
C LYS A 343 -1.01 7.26 4.45
N ASP A 344 -0.70 6.28 5.30
CA ASP A 344 0.15 5.14 4.98
C ASP A 344 -0.72 4.01 4.44
N MET A 345 -0.37 3.49 3.26
CA MET A 345 -1.19 2.50 2.53
C MET A 345 -1.45 1.27 3.37
N GLU A 346 -0.42 0.74 4.03
CA GLU A 346 -0.54 -0.45 4.88
C GLU A 346 -1.53 -0.23 6.02
N CYS A 347 -1.42 0.92 6.71
CA CYS A 347 -2.31 1.25 7.81
C CYS A 347 -3.73 1.53 7.30
N ASN A 348 -3.89 2.20 6.15
CA ASN A 348 -5.19 2.41 5.52
C ASN A 348 -5.89 1.07 5.19
N ILE A 349 -5.16 0.09 4.65
CA ILE A 349 -5.66 -1.26 4.37
C ILE A 349 -6.08 -1.96 5.65
N LYS A 350 -5.20 -1.97 6.66
CA LYS A 350 -5.48 -2.55 7.98
C LYS A 350 -6.74 -1.95 8.61
N LEU A 351 -6.87 -0.63 8.56
CA LEU A 351 -8.06 0.08 9.06
C LEU A 351 -9.32 -0.32 8.30
N GLY A 352 -9.30 -0.30 6.96
CA GLY A 352 -10.46 -0.65 6.16
C GLY A 352 -10.93 -2.10 6.37
N ILE A 353 -9.99 -3.06 6.44
CA ILE A 353 -10.31 -4.47 6.70
C ILE A 353 -10.82 -4.68 8.13
N THR A 354 -10.21 -4.01 9.11
CA THR A 354 -10.69 -4.06 10.50
C THR A 354 -12.08 -3.46 10.62
N PHE A 355 -12.35 -2.37 9.89
CA PHE A 355 -13.67 -1.76 9.81
C PHE A 355 -14.71 -2.71 9.18
N LEU A 356 -14.36 -3.43 8.11
CA LEU A 356 -15.21 -4.49 7.54
C LEU A 356 -15.57 -5.55 8.57
N LYS A 357 -14.60 -6.00 9.37
CA LYS A 357 -14.86 -6.96 10.45
C LYS A 357 -15.81 -6.39 11.51
N SER A 358 -15.64 -5.14 11.89
CA SER A 358 -16.52 -4.44 12.83
C SER A 358 -17.96 -4.34 12.30
N LEU A 359 -18.12 -4.03 11.01
CA LEU A 359 -19.43 -4.03 10.35
C LEU A 359 -20.06 -5.42 10.31
N TYR A 360 -19.28 -6.49 10.10
CA TYR A 360 -19.79 -7.86 10.19
C TYR A 360 -20.31 -8.18 11.60
N ASN A 361 -19.54 -7.83 12.63
CA ASN A 361 -19.94 -8.03 14.02
C ASN A 361 -21.21 -7.23 14.38
N THR A 362 -21.40 -6.06 13.75
CA THR A 362 -22.56 -5.19 13.99
C THR A 362 -23.80 -5.66 13.23
N TYR A 363 -23.68 -5.95 11.94
CA TYR A 363 -24.81 -6.12 11.02
C TYR A 363 -24.92 -7.52 10.40
N GLY A 364 -23.82 -8.27 10.30
CA GLY A 364 -23.77 -9.53 9.55
C GLY A 364 -24.85 -10.51 10.01
N ASN A 365 -24.91 -10.75 11.32
CA ASN A 365 -25.82 -11.71 11.95
C ASN A 365 -26.93 -11.03 12.78
N ASN A 366 -27.09 -9.71 12.69
CA ASN A 366 -28.07 -8.95 13.48
C ASN A 366 -29.22 -8.44 12.59
N ASP A 367 -30.18 -9.33 12.32
CA ASP A 367 -31.33 -9.07 11.45
C ASP A 367 -32.11 -7.81 11.86
N ALA A 368 -32.45 -7.70 13.14
CA ALA A 368 -33.28 -6.61 13.66
C ALA A 368 -32.59 -5.25 13.55
N LEU A 369 -31.29 -5.18 13.88
CA LEU A 369 -30.54 -3.93 13.75
C LEU A 369 -30.39 -3.54 12.28
N TYR A 370 -30.02 -4.49 11.42
CA TYR A 370 -29.83 -4.23 10.01
C TYR A 370 -31.13 -3.77 9.33
N GLU A 371 -32.25 -4.46 9.57
CA GLU A 371 -33.56 -4.10 9.03
C GLU A 371 -33.97 -2.67 9.43
N ARG A 372 -33.84 -2.35 10.73
CA ARG A 372 -34.15 -1.01 11.23
C ARG A 372 -33.29 0.05 10.57
N THR A 373 -31.99 -0.20 10.42
CA THR A 373 -31.07 0.75 9.79
C THR A 373 -31.40 0.95 8.31
N VAL A 374 -31.66 -0.12 7.55
CA VAL A 374 -32.08 -0.02 6.15
C VAL A 374 -33.36 0.82 6.02
N LYS A 375 -34.38 0.55 6.84
CA LYS A 375 -35.65 1.30 6.81
C LYS A 375 -35.49 2.78 7.15
N ASN A 376 -34.56 3.12 8.03
CA ASN A 376 -34.31 4.51 8.43
C ASN A 376 -33.59 5.33 7.34
N TYR A 377 -32.68 4.72 6.58
CA TYR A 377 -31.81 5.45 5.65
C TYR A 377 -32.15 5.26 4.18
N CYS A 378 -32.85 4.18 3.82
CA CYS A 378 -33.31 3.93 2.47
C CYS A 378 -34.83 4.04 2.39
N THR A 379 -35.34 5.13 1.83
CA THR A 379 -36.78 5.40 1.71
C THR A 379 -37.38 4.99 0.36
N GLU A 380 -36.56 4.65 -0.63
CA GLU A 380 -37.05 4.19 -1.94
C GLU A 380 -37.48 2.71 -1.84
N PRO A 381 -38.75 2.36 -2.14
CA PRO A 381 -39.28 1.02 -1.87
C PRO A 381 -38.53 -0.14 -2.57
N THR A 382 -38.11 0.05 -3.81
CA THR A 382 -37.45 -0.99 -4.61
C THR A 382 -36.09 -1.36 -4.05
N GLN A 383 -35.27 -0.35 -3.74
CA GLN A 383 -33.95 -0.51 -3.14
C GLN A 383 -34.04 -0.93 -1.69
N GLN A 384 -35.02 -0.42 -0.92
CA GLN A 384 -35.21 -0.82 0.46
C GLN A 384 -35.51 -2.33 0.51
N LYS A 385 -36.42 -2.82 -0.33
CA LYS A 385 -36.71 -4.26 -0.44
C LYS A 385 -35.45 -5.06 -0.77
N ARG A 386 -34.69 -4.65 -1.79
CA ARG A 386 -33.43 -5.30 -2.16
C ARG A 386 -32.44 -5.34 -1.00
N TYR A 387 -32.23 -4.21 -0.32
CA TYR A 387 -31.27 -4.12 0.77
C TYR A 387 -31.65 -5.00 1.95
N LEU A 388 -32.95 -5.17 2.23
CA LEU A 388 -33.48 -6.06 3.27
C LEU A 388 -33.26 -7.55 2.96
N ASP A 389 -33.18 -7.91 1.68
CA ASP A 389 -32.92 -9.29 1.24
C ASP A 389 -31.45 -9.71 1.48
N TYR A 390 -30.52 -8.77 1.62
CA TYR A 390 -29.10 -9.08 1.88
C TYR A 390 -28.89 -9.82 3.20
N LYS A 391 -27.94 -10.76 3.20
CA LYS A 391 -27.54 -11.59 4.35
C LYS A 391 -26.02 -11.50 4.57
N GLU A 392 -25.60 -11.73 5.81
CA GLU A 392 -24.18 -11.87 6.19
C GLU A 392 -23.27 -10.79 5.59
N TRP A 393 -22.32 -11.17 4.74
CA TRP A 393 -21.34 -10.27 4.12
C TRP A 393 -21.94 -9.28 3.12
N ASP A 394 -23.10 -9.56 2.54
CA ASP A 394 -23.77 -8.60 1.65
C ASP A 394 -24.32 -7.41 2.44
N ARG A 395 -24.74 -7.63 3.69
CA ARG A 395 -25.11 -6.56 4.62
C ARG A 395 -23.90 -5.69 4.96
N VAL A 396 -22.74 -6.31 5.12
CA VAL A 396 -21.49 -5.62 5.43
C VAL A 396 -21.06 -4.71 4.29
N LYS A 397 -21.05 -5.22 3.06
CA LYS A 397 -20.76 -4.43 1.85
C LYS A 397 -21.73 -3.26 1.73
N ARG A 398 -23.02 -3.50 1.98
CA ARG A 398 -24.03 -2.44 1.96
C ARG A 398 -23.77 -1.38 3.02
N ALA A 399 -23.42 -1.79 4.24
CA ALA A 399 -23.10 -0.90 5.34
C ALA A 399 -21.81 -0.11 5.08
N TYR A 400 -20.82 -0.72 4.43
CA TYR A 400 -19.54 -0.09 4.08
C TYR A 400 -19.72 1.11 3.14
N ASN A 401 -20.44 0.92 2.03
CA ASN A 401 -20.79 2.02 1.13
C ASN A 401 -21.84 2.96 1.74
N GLY A 402 -22.58 2.50 2.74
CA GLY A 402 -23.67 3.22 3.40
C GLY A 402 -25.06 2.83 2.90
N PHE A 403 -26.05 3.11 3.74
CA PHE A 403 -27.45 2.68 3.59
C PHE A 403 -28.32 3.60 2.74
N GLY A 404 -27.81 4.77 2.33
CA GLY A 404 -28.55 5.69 1.48
C GLY A 404 -28.89 5.05 0.13
N CYS A 405 -30.12 5.30 -0.37
CA CYS A 405 -30.59 4.72 -1.64
C CYS A 405 -31.34 5.71 -2.55
N ALA A 406 -31.33 6.99 -2.19
CA ALA A 406 -31.93 8.06 -2.98
C ALA A 406 -30.86 9.05 -3.46
N GLY A 407 -31.03 9.55 -4.69
CA GLY A 407 -30.21 10.63 -5.28
C GLY A 407 -29.26 10.17 -6.40
N PRO A 408 -28.75 11.12 -7.21
CA PRO A 408 -27.98 10.85 -8.43
C PRO A 408 -26.59 10.21 -8.20
N GLY A 409 -26.16 10.02 -6.95
CA GLY A 409 -24.89 9.40 -6.59
C GLY A 409 -25.01 8.08 -5.82
N ALA A 410 -26.22 7.55 -5.62
CA ALA A 410 -26.39 6.30 -4.87
C ALA A 410 -25.99 5.09 -5.72
N ASP A 411 -24.90 4.39 -5.36
CA ASP A 411 -24.55 3.11 -5.98
C ASP A 411 -25.45 1.98 -5.41
N THR A 412 -26.65 1.88 -6.00
CA THR A 412 -27.69 0.91 -5.63
C THR A 412 -27.35 -0.53 -5.97
N GLN A 413 -26.29 -0.74 -6.77
CA GLN A 413 -25.79 -2.05 -7.19
C GLN A 413 -24.39 -2.35 -6.63
N TYR A 414 -23.94 -1.60 -5.63
CA TYR A 414 -22.59 -1.71 -5.08
C TYR A 414 -22.25 -3.15 -4.61
N VAL A 415 -23.20 -3.81 -3.93
CA VAL A 415 -23.02 -5.16 -3.39
C VAL A 415 -22.84 -6.19 -4.51
N GLU A 416 -23.67 -6.10 -5.54
CA GLU A 416 -23.64 -6.98 -6.71
C GLU A 416 -22.35 -6.81 -7.51
N LYS A 417 -21.89 -5.57 -7.67
CA LYS A 417 -20.62 -5.28 -8.36
C LYS A 417 -19.44 -5.91 -7.61
N ILE A 418 -19.38 -5.78 -6.29
CA ILE A 418 -18.35 -6.46 -5.47
C ILE A 418 -18.48 -7.98 -5.59
N ASN A 419 -19.69 -8.55 -5.58
CA ASN A 419 -19.87 -9.99 -5.74
C ASN A 419 -19.38 -10.51 -7.09
N ASN A 420 -19.61 -9.74 -8.16
CA ASN A 420 -19.11 -10.07 -9.49
C ASN A 420 -17.58 -9.94 -9.56
N GLU A 421 -17.02 -8.85 -9.05
CA GLU A 421 -15.57 -8.63 -9.00
C GLU A 421 -14.87 -9.67 -8.12
N LYS A 422 -15.47 -10.10 -7.01
CA LYS A 422 -14.93 -11.16 -6.14
C LYS A 422 -14.61 -12.45 -6.88
N SER A 423 -15.41 -12.81 -7.89
CA SER A 423 -15.19 -14.05 -8.66
C SER A 423 -13.86 -14.08 -9.41
N THR A 424 -13.29 -12.91 -9.74
CA THR A 424 -12.00 -12.81 -10.45
C THR A 424 -10.80 -13.03 -9.54
N TYR A 425 -10.98 -12.98 -8.21
CA TYR A 425 -9.92 -13.16 -7.21
C TYR A 425 -9.91 -14.56 -6.59
N LEU A 426 -10.87 -15.43 -6.94
CA LEU A 426 -10.97 -16.81 -6.46
C LEU A 426 -10.23 -17.82 -7.37
N THR A 427 -9.70 -17.36 -8.51
CA THR A 427 -8.87 -18.11 -9.46
C THR A 427 -7.41 -17.73 -9.31
#